data_AF-A0A2J0Q762-F1
#
_entry.id   AF-A0A2J0Q762-F1
#
_cell.length_a   1.000
_cell.length_b   1.000
_cell.length_c   1.000
_cell.angle_alpha   90.00
_cell.angle_beta   90.00
_cell.angle_gamma   90.00
#
_symmetry.space_group_name_H-M   'P 1'
#
loop_
_entity.id
_entity.type
_entity.pdbx_description
1 polymer ?
#
loop_
_entity_poly.entity_id
_entity_poly.type
_entity_poly.pdbx_seq_one_letter_code
_entity_poly.pdbx_strand_id
1 'polypeptide(L)'
;MFFANKFLMLTKKQKQVLDYVTKYISKRDYAPTLEEIADHLGVSAISTVHGHLSKLKELGYLDRPENQPRSINVIGHETMIKIPLAGVISAGAGIEALEMPESIAIPKSKFPSLSDIFALKVSGDSMKDENINDGDVVILKKQKIAENGQKVVALLNDGVATLKKFYRERGYIRLQPANKDMDPIIVKSGWEVAIQGVVMDVIHSEMKKTATFEPIPLKSVKASQSPTKANQKNSYYTPQELAATLRIKPPTIYRYIKTGKIKAYKIGKEFRIDNKEFHSFLKKVKTI
;
A
#
# COMPACT_ATOMS: atom_id res chain seq x y z
N MET A 1 24.62 -4.52 6.92
CA MET A 1 24.69 -5.94 7.33
C MET A 1 23.44 -6.62 6.80
N PHE A 2 23.60 -7.47 5.80
CA PHE A 2 22.53 -8.10 5.03
C PHE A 2 21.64 -8.99 5.93
N PHE A 3 20.36 -8.67 6.08
CA PHE A 3 19.37 -9.70 6.40
C PHE A 3 19.13 -10.49 5.11
N ALA A 4 20.01 -11.46 4.88
CA ALA A 4 19.83 -12.46 3.85
C ALA A 4 18.47 -13.13 4.07
N ASN A 5 17.65 -13.05 3.03
CA ASN A 5 16.35 -13.67 2.90
C ASN A 5 16.54 -15.20 2.93
N LYS A 6 16.71 -15.77 4.12
CA LYS A 6 16.85 -17.22 4.31
C LYS A 6 15.43 -17.79 4.27
N PHE A 7 14.96 -18.09 3.08
CA PHE A 7 13.81 -18.97 2.84
C PHE A 7 14.17 -20.33 3.45
N LEU A 8 13.90 -20.52 4.74
CA LEU A 8 14.26 -21.73 5.45
C LEU A 8 13.24 -22.80 5.08
N MET A 9 13.66 -23.69 4.17
CA MET A 9 12.89 -24.86 3.75
C MET A 9 12.50 -25.66 5.00
N LEU A 10 11.19 -25.76 5.25
CA LEU A 10 10.64 -26.65 6.26
C LEU A 10 10.76 -28.09 5.78
N THR A 11 11.16 -28.98 6.68
CA THR A 11 11.04 -30.42 6.43
C THR A 11 9.57 -30.83 6.32
N LYS A 12 9.29 -31.97 5.67
CA LYS A 12 7.93 -32.50 5.51
C LYS A 12 7.19 -32.61 6.84
N LYS A 13 7.87 -33.06 7.90
CA LYS A 13 7.31 -33.20 9.26
C LYS A 13 7.06 -31.85 9.93
N GLN A 14 7.98 -30.88 9.81
CA GLN A 14 7.77 -29.52 10.34
C GLN A 14 6.60 -28.81 9.65
N LYS A 15 6.45 -28.98 8.33
CA LYS A 15 5.30 -28.46 7.60
C LYS A 15 3.99 -29.09 8.08
N GLN A 16 3.97 -30.41 8.28
CA GLN A 16 2.79 -31.11 8.82
C GLN A 16 2.40 -30.58 10.22
N VAL A 17 3.39 -30.34 11.09
CA VAL A 17 3.16 -29.71 12.41
C VAL A 17 2.51 -28.33 12.24
N LEU A 18 3.09 -27.47 11.41
CA LEU A 18 2.60 -26.12 11.17
C LEU A 18 1.18 -26.13 10.59
N ASP A 19 0.95 -26.91 9.54
CA ASP A 19 -0.36 -27.04 8.88
C ASP A 19 -1.44 -27.52 9.86
N TYR A 20 -1.10 -28.46 10.75
CA TYR A 20 -2.02 -28.96 11.77
C TYR A 20 -2.35 -27.89 12.80
N VAL A 21 -1.34 -27.23 13.38
CA VAL A 21 -1.52 -26.17 14.38
C VAL A 21 -2.35 -25.02 13.79
N THR A 22 -2.06 -24.58 12.57
CA THR A 22 -2.83 -23.52 11.88
C THR A 22 -4.29 -23.92 11.66
N LYS A 23 -4.55 -25.14 11.17
CA LYS A 23 -5.92 -25.64 10.97
C LYS A 23 -6.69 -25.86 12.27
N TYR A 24 -6.00 -26.21 13.34
CA TYR A 24 -6.60 -26.44 14.64
C TYR A 24 -7.05 -25.11 15.25
N ILE A 25 -6.17 -24.10 15.25
CA ILE A 25 -6.47 -22.75 15.75
C ILE A 25 -7.62 -22.13 14.96
N SER A 26 -7.60 -22.21 13.62
CA SER A 26 -8.65 -21.61 12.79
C SER A 26 -10.04 -22.24 12.98
N LYS A 27 -10.12 -23.47 13.49
CA LYS A 27 -11.38 -24.17 13.75
C LYS A 27 -11.90 -24.03 15.18
N ARG A 28 -11.02 -23.78 16.15
CA ARG A 28 -11.34 -23.89 17.57
C ARG A 28 -11.00 -22.66 18.40
N ASP A 29 -10.37 -21.64 17.82
CA ASP A 29 -9.91 -20.41 18.47
C ASP A 29 -8.91 -20.62 19.62
N TYR A 30 -8.30 -21.82 19.71
CA TYR A 30 -7.20 -22.11 20.63
C TYR A 30 -6.19 -23.09 20.02
N ALA A 31 -4.96 -23.09 20.54
CA ALA A 31 -3.89 -23.95 20.05
C ALA A 31 -4.01 -25.42 20.53
N PRO A 32 -3.61 -26.40 19.71
CA PRO A 32 -3.59 -27.80 20.13
C PRO A 32 -2.53 -28.06 21.21
N THR A 33 -2.75 -29.11 22.01
CA THR A 33 -1.76 -29.59 22.99
C THR A 33 -0.62 -30.35 22.31
N LEU A 34 0.46 -30.60 23.06
CA LEU A 34 1.60 -31.36 22.55
C LEU A 34 1.23 -32.81 22.22
N GLU A 35 0.33 -33.39 23.03
CA GLU A 35 -0.24 -34.72 22.85
C GLU A 35 -1.09 -34.76 21.57
N GLU A 36 -1.97 -33.78 21.36
CA GLU A 36 -2.77 -33.70 20.14
C GLU A 36 -1.91 -33.55 18.87
N ILE A 37 -0.78 -32.85 18.97
CA ILE A 37 0.19 -32.73 17.86
C ILE A 37 0.95 -34.05 17.66
N ALA A 38 1.33 -34.73 18.74
CA ALA A 38 2.04 -36.01 18.70
C ALA A 38 1.18 -37.09 18.03
N ASP A 39 -0.08 -37.18 18.45
CA ASP A 39 -1.08 -38.10 17.90
C ASP A 39 -1.30 -37.83 16.40
N HIS A 40 -1.43 -36.56 16.01
CA HIS A 40 -1.59 -36.20 14.60
C HIS A 40 -0.38 -36.56 13.73
N LEU A 41 0.83 -36.47 14.29
CA LEU A 41 2.08 -36.76 13.58
C LEU A 41 2.43 -38.26 13.56
N GLY A 42 1.73 -39.07 14.35
CA GLY A 42 2.03 -40.48 14.58
C GLY A 42 3.38 -40.68 15.27
N VAL A 43 3.75 -39.80 16.19
CA VAL A 43 5.00 -39.89 16.97
C VAL A 43 4.70 -40.15 18.43
N SER A 44 5.41 -41.09 19.05
CA SER A 44 5.19 -41.47 20.46
C SER A 44 5.89 -40.55 21.45
N ALA A 45 6.91 -39.81 21.02
CA ALA A 45 7.73 -38.97 21.89
C ALA A 45 7.32 -37.49 21.81
N ILE A 46 6.82 -36.94 22.92
CA ILE A 46 6.49 -35.50 23.07
C ILE A 46 7.72 -34.61 22.86
N SER A 47 8.93 -35.11 23.17
CA SER A 47 10.20 -34.42 22.92
C SER A 47 10.45 -34.14 21.43
N THR A 48 9.99 -35.02 20.53
CA THR A 48 10.07 -34.82 19.08
C THR A 48 9.19 -33.65 18.63
N VAL A 49 7.98 -33.56 19.21
CA VAL A 49 7.07 -32.43 18.96
C VAL A 49 7.68 -31.13 19.47
N HIS A 50 8.26 -31.13 20.68
CA HIS A 50 9.01 -29.97 21.19
C HIS A 50 10.13 -29.54 20.23
N GLY A 51 10.93 -30.50 19.73
CA GLY A 51 12.00 -30.19 18.78
C GLY A 51 11.48 -29.53 17.49
N HIS A 52 10.36 -30.02 16.95
CA HIS A 52 9.74 -29.40 15.77
C HIS A 52 9.19 -28.00 16.06
N LEU A 53 8.51 -27.80 17.19
CA LEU A 53 7.95 -26.50 17.58
C LEU A 53 9.04 -25.47 17.89
N SER A 54 10.09 -25.85 18.63
CA SER A 54 11.24 -24.99 18.89
C SER A 54 11.92 -24.58 17.59
N LYS A 55 12.08 -25.53 16.64
CA LYS A 55 12.65 -25.19 15.34
C LYS A 55 11.73 -24.25 14.56
N LEU A 56 10.42 -24.50 14.53
CA LEU A 56 9.46 -23.59 13.88
C LEU A 56 9.48 -22.19 14.50
N LYS A 57 9.69 -22.07 15.83
CA LYS A 57 9.88 -20.80 16.52
C LYS A 57 11.18 -20.09 16.12
N GLU A 58 12.32 -20.79 16.13
CA GLU A 58 13.60 -20.24 15.63
C GLU A 58 13.50 -19.76 14.17
N LEU A 59 12.71 -20.47 13.38
CA LEU A 59 12.46 -20.16 11.98
C LEU A 59 11.40 -19.06 11.77
N GLY A 60 10.80 -18.55 12.85
CA GLY A 60 9.82 -17.45 12.83
C GLY A 60 8.38 -17.85 12.49
N TYR A 61 8.07 -19.13 12.31
CA TYR A 61 6.73 -19.60 11.94
C TYR A 61 5.74 -19.71 13.11
N LEU A 62 6.22 -19.71 14.36
CA LEU A 62 5.42 -19.81 15.56
C LEU A 62 6.00 -18.87 16.63
N ASP A 63 5.15 -18.23 17.42
CA ASP A 63 5.53 -17.66 18.72
C ASP A 63 4.94 -18.53 19.82
N ARG A 64 5.75 -18.73 20.86
CA ARG A 64 5.32 -19.40 22.08
C ARG A 64 5.92 -18.65 23.26
N PRO A 65 5.10 -17.95 24.08
CA PRO A 65 5.57 -17.45 25.35
C PRO A 65 5.87 -18.63 26.28
N GLU A 66 6.99 -18.53 26.99
CA GLU A 66 7.68 -19.67 27.63
C GLU A 66 6.89 -20.32 28.79
N ASN A 67 5.78 -19.72 29.23
CA ASN A 67 5.05 -20.12 30.44
C ASN A 67 3.52 -20.23 30.29
N GLN A 68 2.99 -20.47 29.08
CA GLN A 68 1.55 -20.68 28.90
C GLN A 68 1.25 -21.90 27.99
N PRO A 69 0.81 -23.04 28.57
CA PRO A 69 0.22 -24.11 27.77
C PRO A 69 -1.06 -23.57 27.11
N ARG A 70 -1.14 -23.68 25.77
CA ARG A 70 -2.18 -23.13 24.85
C ARG A 70 -1.94 -21.75 24.22
N SER A 71 -0.81 -21.09 24.49
CA SER A 71 -0.46 -19.83 23.82
C SER A 71 0.48 -20.04 22.63
N ILE A 72 0.20 -21.01 21.76
CA ILE A 72 0.92 -21.07 20.47
C ILE A 72 0.24 -20.07 19.55
N ASN A 73 0.86 -18.90 19.39
CA ASN A 73 0.46 -17.96 18.36
C ASN A 73 1.16 -18.41 17.08
N VAL A 74 0.40 -18.82 16.07
CA VAL A 74 0.98 -18.92 14.73
C VAL A 74 1.33 -17.50 14.32
N ILE A 75 2.62 -17.14 14.37
CA ILE A 75 3.10 -15.97 13.64
C ILE A 75 2.92 -16.38 12.18
N GLY A 76 1.79 -15.98 11.61
CA GLY A 76 1.52 -16.24 10.21
C GLY A 76 2.62 -15.60 9.38
N HIS A 77 3.66 -16.35 9.07
CA HIS A 77 4.35 -16.17 7.80
C HIS A 77 3.34 -16.62 6.74
N GLU A 78 2.36 -15.76 6.48
CA GLU A 78 1.70 -15.79 5.19
C GLU A 78 2.82 -15.79 4.17
N THR A 79 2.85 -16.81 3.31
CA THR A 79 3.90 -16.89 2.30
C THR A 79 3.73 -15.68 1.40
N MET A 80 4.56 -14.67 1.61
CA MET A 80 4.53 -13.45 0.85
C MET A 80 5.16 -13.71 -0.50
N ILE A 81 4.37 -13.48 -1.54
CA ILE A 81 4.76 -13.64 -2.93
C ILE A 81 4.84 -12.26 -3.56
N LYS A 82 5.86 -12.05 -4.39
CA LYS A 82 6.04 -10.78 -5.10
C LYS A 82 5.30 -10.86 -6.43
N ILE A 83 4.37 -9.94 -6.67
CA ILE A 83 3.74 -9.74 -7.98
C ILE A 83 4.24 -8.42 -8.59
N PRO A 84 4.30 -8.32 -9.92
CA PRO A 84 4.73 -7.09 -10.58
C PRO A 84 3.72 -5.96 -10.35
N LEU A 85 4.23 -4.77 -10.05
CA LEU A 85 3.47 -3.53 -10.13
C LEU A 85 3.55 -3.03 -11.57
N ALA A 86 2.51 -3.32 -12.36
CA ALA A 86 2.55 -3.18 -13.81
C ALA A 86 2.38 -1.72 -14.31
N GLY A 87 2.23 -0.73 -13.41
CA GLY A 87 2.10 0.68 -13.75
C GLY A 87 1.17 1.49 -12.83
N VAL A 88 0.84 2.70 -13.27
CA VAL A 88 -0.06 3.64 -12.59
C VAL A 88 -1.31 3.85 -13.46
N ILE A 89 -2.50 3.82 -12.86
CA ILE A 89 -3.77 4.20 -13.52
C ILE A 89 -4.07 5.64 -13.11
N SER A 90 -3.95 6.58 -14.05
CA SER A 90 -4.30 7.97 -13.79
C SER A 90 -5.75 8.25 -14.15
N ALA A 91 -6.45 9.01 -13.30
CA ALA A 91 -7.75 9.54 -13.63
C ALA A 91 -7.65 10.47 -14.84
N GLY A 92 -8.10 9.99 -16.01
CA GLY A 92 -8.24 10.79 -17.22
C GLY A 92 -7.00 10.93 -18.12
N ALA A 93 -5.89 10.24 -17.83
CA ALA A 93 -4.70 10.28 -18.66
C ALA A 93 -3.93 8.95 -18.66
N GLY A 94 -4.26 8.03 -19.57
CA GLY A 94 -3.42 6.88 -19.93
C GLY A 94 -3.24 5.79 -18.86
N ILE A 95 -2.82 4.60 -19.30
CA ILE A 95 -1.83 3.85 -18.51
C ILE A 95 -0.47 4.38 -18.95
N GLU A 96 0.28 5.01 -18.05
CA GLU A 96 1.72 5.14 -18.27
C GLU A 96 2.36 3.81 -17.88
N ALA A 97 2.65 2.98 -18.88
CA ALA A 97 3.46 1.78 -18.72
C ALA A 97 4.91 2.21 -18.44
N LEU A 98 5.17 2.65 -17.22
CA LEU A 98 6.52 2.78 -16.73
C LEU A 98 6.99 1.36 -16.39
N GLU A 99 7.98 0.85 -17.14
CA GLU A 99 8.74 -0.33 -16.75
C GLU A 99 9.53 -0.03 -15.47
N MET A 100 8.82 0.05 -14.34
CA MET A 100 9.43 0.12 -13.02
C MET A 100 9.60 -1.30 -12.50
N PRO A 101 10.80 -1.69 -12.04
CA PRO A 101 11.04 -3.02 -11.46
C PRO A 101 10.42 -3.19 -10.05
N GLU A 102 9.38 -2.42 -9.73
CA GLU A 102 8.72 -2.47 -8.44
C GLU A 102 7.79 -3.69 -8.37
N SER A 103 7.84 -4.40 -7.25
CA SER A 103 6.99 -5.56 -6.97
C SER A 103 6.36 -5.37 -5.61
N ILE A 104 5.11 -5.80 -5.47
CA ILE A 104 4.39 -5.77 -4.21
C ILE A 104 4.30 -7.18 -3.62
N ALA A 105 4.55 -7.28 -2.32
CA ALA A 105 4.46 -8.53 -1.58
C ALA A 105 3.01 -8.73 -1.11
N ILE A 106 2.40 -9.84 -1.48
CA ILE A 106 1.02 -10.17 -1.13
C ILE A 106 0.93 -11.56 -0.47
N PRO A 107 -0.04 -11.82 0.40
CA PRO A 107 -0.25 -13.14 0.98
C PRO A 107 -0.69 -14.18 -0.06
N LYS A 108 0.06 -15.26 -0.24
CA LYS A 108 -0.34 -16.36 -1.15
C LYS A 108 -1.68 -16.99 -0.77
N SER A 109 -2.04 -17.00 0.51
CA SER A 109 -3.31 -17.49 1.05
C SER A 109 -4.53 -16.83 0.38
N LYS A 110 -4.44 -15.52 0.09
CA LYS A 110 -5.52 -14.75 -0.57
C LYS A 110 -5.64 -15.00 -2.07
N PHE A 111 -4.57 -15.51 -2.70
CA PHE A 111 -4.45 -15.59 -4.16
C PHE A 111 -3.91 -16.95 -4.59
N PRO A 112 -4.78 -17.98 -4.75
CA PRO A 112 -4.36 -19.35 -5.03
C PRO A 112 -3.65 -19.53 -6.38
N SER A 113 -3.97 -18.67 -7.36
CA SER A 113 -3.35 -18.67 -8.69
C SER A 113 -2.71 -17.31 -8.99
N LEU A 114 -1.44 -17.32 -9.39
CA LEU A 114 -0.63 -16.11 -9.63
C LEU A 114 -0.40 -15.82 -11.11
N SER A 115 -0.73 -16.77 -11.99
CA SER A 115 -0.57 -16.62 -13.44
C SER A 115 -1.44 -15.51 -14.01
N ASP A 116 -2.50 -15.12 -13.29
CA ASP A 116 -3.53 -14.23 -13.79
C ASP A 116 -3.70 -13.00 -12.90
N ILE A 117 -2.69 -12.59 -12.13
CA ILE A 117 -2.80 -11.46 -11.20
C ILE A 117 -1.69 -10.44 -11.43
N PHE A 118 -2.06 -9.16 -11.37
CA PHE A 118 -1.13 -8.04 -11.43
C PHE A 118 -1.61 -6.89 -10.53
N ALA A 119 -0.69 -6.01 -10.15
CA ALA A 119 -1.01 -4.84 -9.34
C ALA A 119 -0.90 -3.55 -10.16
N LEU A 120 -1.76 -2.58 -9.88
CA LEU A 120 -1.66 -1.23 -10.42
C LEU A 120 -1.82 -0.21 -9.29
N LYS A 121 -1.06 0.88 -9.36
CA LYS A 121 -1.20 2.00 -8.44
C LYS A 121 -2.33 2.92 -8.92
N VAL A 122 -3.21 3.31 -8.02
CA VAL A 122 -4.33 4.21 -8.28
C VAL A 122 -3.82 5.65 -8.24
N SER A 123 -4.23 6.44 -9.23
CA SER A 123 -4.11 7.89 -9.19
C SER A 123 -5.46 8.56 -9.50
N GLY A 124 -5.86 9.46 -8.61
CA GLY A 124 -7.16 10.13 -8.60
C GLY A 124 -8.16 9.54 -7.61
N ASP A 125 -9.36 10.13 -7.58
CA ASP A 125 -10.37 9.93 -6.53
C ASP A 125 -11.69 9.32 -7.06
N SER A 126 -11.69 8.82 -8.31
CA SER A 126 -12.92 8.35 -8.98
C SER A 126 -13.62 7.16 -8.33
N MET A 127 -12.97 6.52 -7.36
CA MET A 127 -13.46 5.35 -6.64
C MET A 127 -13.46 5.53 -5.12
N LYS A 128 -13.38 6.78 -4.63
CA LYS A 128 -13.29 7.10 -3.20
C LYS A 128 -14.46 6.55 -2.38
N ASP A 129 -15.67 6.51 -2.94
CA ASP A 129 -16.88 6.03 -2.25
C ASP A 129 -16.90 4.49 -2.12
N GLU A 130 -16.01 3.78 -2.84
CA GLU A 130 -15.73 2.35 -2.67
C GLU A 130 -14.46 2.12 -1.82
N ASN A 131 -14.02 3.14 -1.08
CA ASN A 131 -12.79 3.16 -0.29
C ASN A 131 -11.54 2.84 -1.12
N ILE A 132 -11.45 3.33 -2.36
CA ILE A 132 -10.23 3.24 -3.18
C ILE A 132 -9.72 4.65 -3.39
N ASN A 133 -8.60 4.97 -2.74
CA ASN A 133 -8.06 6.32 -2.66
C ASN A 133 -6.86 6.51 -3.59
N ASP A 134 -6.55 7.77 -3.90
CA ASP A 134 -5.32 8.14 -4.59
C ASP A 134 -4.10 7.57 -3.84
N GLY A 135 -3.22 6.90 -4.58
CA GLY A 135 -2.01 6.26 -4.05
C GLY A 135 -2.18 4.80 -3.64
N ASP A 136 -3.40 4.29 -3.50
CA ASP A 136 -3.67 2.89 -3.18
C ASP A 136 -3.16 1.95 -4.29
N VAL A 137 -2.95 0.68 -3.96
CA VAL A 137 -2.59 -0.35 -4.94
C VAL A 137 -3.75 -1.32 -5.08
N VAL A 138 -4.28 -1.45 -6.29
CA VAL A 138 -5.31 -2.43 -6.61
C VAL A 138 -4.67 -3.71 -7.14
N ILE A 139 -5.11 -4.85 -6.63
CA ILE A 139 -4.74 -6.18 -7.13
C ILE A 139 -5.85 -6.64 -8.08
N LEU A 140 -5.47 -7.02 -9.30
CA LEU A 140 -6.39 -7.34 -10.37
C LEU A 140 -6.22 -8.78 -10.84
N LYS A 141 -7.33 -9.47 -11.08
CA LYS A 141 -7.35 -10.67 -11.90
C LYS A 141 -7.41 -10.27 -13.37
N LYS A 142 -6.45 -10.72 -14.18
CA LYS A 142 -6.41 -10.55 -15.62
C LYS A 142 -7.56 -11.34 -16.25
N GLN A 143 -8.52 -10.63 -16.83
CA GLN A 143 -9.66 -11.21 -17.51
C GLN A 143 -10.31 -10.17 -18.42
N LYS A 144 -10.97 -10.65 -19.50
CA LYS A 144 -11.59 -9.79 -20.53
C LYS A 144 -13.09 -9.55 -20.31
N ILE A 145 -13.69 -10.26 -19.37
CA ILE A 145 -15.12 -10.23 -19.09
C ILE A 145 -15.32 -9.77 -17.65
N ALA A 146 -16.33 -8.93 -17.44
CA ALA A 146 -16.76 -8.50 -16.12
C ALA A 146 -18.28 -8.57 -16.02
N GLU A 147 -18.76 -8.79 -14.81
CA GLU A 147 -20.17 -8.75 -14.43
C GLU A 147 -20.57 -7.35 -13.97
N ASN A 148 -21.86 -7.05 -14.04
CA ASN A 148 -22.38 -5.76 -13.63
C ASN A 148 -22.09 -5.49 -12.16
N GLY A 149 -21.60 -4.29 -11.85
CA GLY A 149 -21.21 -3.86 -10.52
C GLY A 149 -19.76 -4.18 -10.13
N GLN A 150 -19.06 -5.05 -10.88
CA GLN A 150 -17.64 -5.34 -10.61
C GLN A 150 -16.76 -4.11 -10.84
N LYS A 151 -15.75 -3.94 -9.99
CA LYS A 151 -14.72 -2.92 -10.15
C LYS A 151 -13.69 -3.41 -11.18
N VAL A 152 -13.48 -2.64 -12.24
CA VAL A 152 -12.65 -3.05 -13.38
C VAL A 152 -11.63 -1.98 -13.73
N VAL A 153 -10.49 -2.44 -14.24
CA VAL A 153 -9.62 -1.60 -15.07
C VAL A 153 -10.01 -1.83 -16.52
N ALA A 154 -10.50 -0.78 -17.16
CA ALA A 154 -10.93 -0.78 -18.54
C ALA A 154 -10.04 0.15 -19.35
N LEU A 155 -9.58 -0.32 -20.51
CA LEU A 155 -8.84 0.45 -21.50
C LEU A 155 -9.83 0.97 -22.55
N LEU A 156 -9.80 2.28 -22.78
CA LEU A 156 -10.60 2.97 -23.80
C LEU A 156 -9.80 3.16 -25.08
N ASN A 157 -10.47 3.55 -26.17
CA ASN A 157 -9.91 3.68 -27.53
C ASN A 157 -8.70 4.60 -27.64
N ASP A 158 -8.68 5.64 -26.81
CA ASP A 158 -7.64 6.65 -26.72
C ASP A 158 -6.37 6.15 -26.00
N GLY A 159 -6.35 4.86 -25.61
CA GLY A 159 -5.27 4.27 -24.84
C GLY A 159 -5.31 4.61 -23.35
N VAL A 160 -6.37 5.29 -22.89
CA VAL A 160 -6.55 5.65 -21.48
C VAL A 160 -7.18 4.48 -20.72
N ALA A 161 -6.52 4.01 -19.66
CA ALA A 161 -7.20 3.12 -18.73
C ALA A 161 -7.82 3.87 -17.57
N THR A 162 -8.92 3.32 -17.08
CA THR A 162 -9.70 3.89 -16.00
C THR A 162 -10.13 2.79 -15.04
N LEU A 163 -10.19 3.12 -13.76
CA LEU A 163 -10.76 2.28 -12.72
C LEU A 163 -12.19 2.74 -12.43
N LYS A 164 -13.17 1.87 -12.70
CA LYS A 164 -14.62 2.17 -12.59
C LYS A 164 -15.42 0.91 -12.23
N LYS A 165 -16.69 1.04 -11.85
CA LYS A 165 -17.65 -0.07 -11.82
C LYS A 165 -18.18 -0.31 -13.24
N PHE A 166 -18.14 -1.56 -13.68
CA PHE A 166 -18.63 -1.97 -14.98
C PHE A 166 -20.14 -2.22 -14.97
N TYR A 167 -20.87 -1.70 -15.95
CA TYR A 167 -22.26 -2.07 -16.22
C TYR A 167 -22.46 -2.23 -17.73
N ARG A 168 -22.89 -3.42 -18.14
CA ARG A 168 -23.41 -3.70 -19.47
C ARG A 168 -24.91 -3.44 -19.47
N GLU A 169 -25.34 -2.47 -20.25
CA GLU A 169 -26.74 -2.08 -20.44
C GLU A 169 -27.19 -2.36 -21.88
N ARG A 170 -28.48 -2.18 -22.16
CA ARG A 170 -29.03 -2.43 -23.50
C ARG A 170 -28.50 -1.37 -24.48
N GLY A 171 -27.51 -1.74 -25.28
CA GLY A 171 -26.95 -0.90 -26.35
C GLY A 171 -25.77 -0.01 -25.98
N TYR A 172 -25.29 -0.05 -24.73
CA TYR A 172 -24.07 0.64 -24.31
C TYR A 172 -23.43 0.00 -23.08
N ILE A 173 -22.17 0.34 -22.83
CA ILE A 173 -21.46 0.02 -21.60
C ILE A 173 -21.33 1.31 -20.79
N ARG A 174 -21.63 1.25 -19.50
CA ARG A 174 -21.42 2.35 -18.55
C ARG A 174 -20.29 1.98 -17.60
N LEU A 175 -19.25 2.82 -17.60
CA LEU A 175 -18.19 2.78 -16.61
C LEU A 175 -18.48 3.84 -15.55
N GLN A 176 -19.00 3.38 -14.42
CA GLN A 176 -19.50 4.23 -13.35
C GLN A 176 -18.39 4.54 -12.33
N PRO A 177 -18.06 5.82 -12.06
CA PRO A 177 -17.24 6.17 -10.90
C PRO A 177 -18.00 5.87 -9.61
N ALA A 178 -17.26 5.43 -8.59
CA ALA A 178 -17.71 5.49 -7.21
C ALA A 178 -17.18 6.79 -6.58
N ASN A 179 -17.66 7.89 -7.15
CA ASN A 179 -17.44 9.25 -6.69
C ASN A 179 -18.64 10.06 -7.16
N LYS A 180 -19.50 10.46 -6.22
CA LYS A 180 -20.72 11.24 -6.49
C LYS A 180 -20.50 12.54 -7.27
N ASP A 181 -19.27 13.08 -7.24
CA ASP A 181 -18.91 14.34 -7.88
C ASP A 181 -18.42 14.14 -9.33
N MET A 182 -18.51 12.91 -9.87
CA MET A 182 -18.03 12.56 -11.21
C MET A 182 -19.11 11.86 -12.04
N ASP A 183 -19.17 12.23 -13.32
CA ASP A 183 -20.11 11.64 -14.27
C ASP A 183 -19.67 10.26 -14.78
N PRO A 184 -20.63 9.37 -15.13
CA PRO A 184 -20.33 8.09 -15.75
C PRO A 184 -19.76 8.26 -17.17
N ILE A 185 -18.86 7.36 -17.55
CA ILE A 185 -18.39 7.25 -18.93
C ILE A 185 -19.32 6.29 -19.67
N ILE A 186 -19.99 6.77 -20.72
CA ILE A 186 -20.94 6.01 -21.53
C ILE A 186 -20.27 5.63 -22.86
N VAL A 187 -20.08 4.33 -23.07
CA VAL A 187 -19.46 3.75 -24.27
C VAL A 187 -20.55 3.17 -25.16
N LYS A 188 -20.88 3.86 -26.26
CA LYS A 188 -21.90 3.48 -27.25
C LYS A 188 -21.28 2.71 -28.42
N SER A 189 -22.13 2.11 -29.27
CA SER A 189 -21.71 1.44 -30.50
C SER A 189 -20.77 2.31 -31.34
N GLY A 190 -19.56 1.80 -31.61
CA GLY A 190 -18.48 2.49 -32.32
C GLY A 190 -17.29 2.88 -31.44
N TRP A 191 -17.41 2.75 -30.11
CA TRP A 191 -16.29 2.87 -29.18
C TRP A 191 -16.00 1.52 -28.56
N GLU A 192 -14.73 1.13 -28.53
CA GLU A 192 -14.25 -0.08 -27.89
C GLU A 192 -13.96 0.16 -26.40
N VAL A 193 -14.13 -0.90 -25.62
CA VAL A 193 -13.71 -0.92 -24.22
C VAL A 193 -13.17 -2.30 -23.93
N ALA A 194 -11.88 -2.37 -23.61
CA ALA A 194 -11.20 -3.61 -23.31
C ALA A 194 -11.02 -3.73 -21.79
N ILE A 195 -11.68 -4.69 -21.17
CA ILE A 195 -11.43 -5.01 -19.76
C ILE A 195 -10.05 -5.66 -19.65
N GLN A 196 -9.18 -5.04 -18.87
CA GLN A 196 -7.83 -5.54 -18.58
C GLN A 196 -7.85 -6.48 -17.37
N GLY A 197 -8.71 -6.18 -16.40
CA GLY A 197 -8.90 -7.03 -15.23
C GLY A 197 -10.00 -6.56 -14.29
N VAL A 198 -10.36 -7.45 -13.37
CA VAL A 198 -11.32 -7.20 -12.29
C VAL A 198 -10.57 -7.08 -10.97
N VAL A 199 -10.89 -6.07 -10.18
CA VAL A 199 -10.26 -5.84 -8.87
C VAL A 199 -10.64 -6.95 -7.91
N MET A 200 -9.63 -7.59 -7.31
CA MET A 200 -9.78 -8.62 -6.29
C MET A 200 -9.60 -8.05 -4.87
N ASP A 201 -8.60 -7.18 -4.69
CA ASP A 201 -8.25 -6.64 -3.37
C ASP A 201 -7.62 -5.25 -3.53
N VAL A 202 -7.59 -4.50 -2.44
CA VAL A 202 -7.03 -3.15 -2.37
C VAL A 202 -6.05 -3.09 -1.21
N ILE A 203 -4.82 -2.72 -1.50
CA ILE A 203 -3.81 -2.40 -0.50
C ILE A 203 -3.82 -0.90 -0.36
N HIS A 204 -4.34 -0.43 0.78
CA HIS A 204 -4.29 0.99 1.09
C HIS A 204 -2.84 1.40 1.25
N SER A 205 -2.46 2.47 0.55
CA SER A 205 -1.18 3.08 0.85
C SER A 205 -1.27 3.57 2.30
N GLU A 206 -0.31 3.18 3.14
CA GLU A 206 -0.17 3.75 4.47
C GLU A 206 -0.04 5.27 4.29
N MET A 207 -1.15 6.00 4.46
CA MET A 207 -1.05 7.31 5.10
C MET A 207 -0.26 7.01 6.35
N LYS A 208 0.96 7.50 6.47
CA LYS A 208 1.68 7.49 7.75
C LYS A 208 0.67 7.99 8.78
N LYS A 209 0.04 7.07 9.52
CA LYS A 209 -0.64 7.41 10.75
C LYS A 209 0.46 8.13 11.51
N THR A 210 0.25 9.41 11.74
CA THR A 210 1.16 10.16 12.58
C THR A 210 1.03 9.47 13.92
N ALA A 211 1.93 8.53 14.20
CA ALA A 211 2.09 7.98 15.53
C ALA A 211 2.21 9.22 16.42
N THR A 212 1.20 9.42 17.24
CA THR A 212 1.26 10.31 18.38
C THR A 212 2.34 9.74 19.28
N PHE A 213 3.58 10.12 19.02
CA PHE A 213 4.63 10.00 20.02
C PHE A 213 4.22 10.95 21.14
N GLU A 214 3.96 10.40 22.32
CA GLU A 214 3.92 11.22 23.53
C GLU A 214 5.21 12.02 23.60
N PRO A 215 5.16 13.33 23.90
CA PRO A 215 6.36 14.15 23.95
C PRO A 215 7.28 13.61 25.06
N ILE A 216 8.44 13.11 24.67
CA ILE A 216 9.55 12.84 25.60
C ILE A 216 9.89 14.19 26.26
N PRO A 217 9.92 14.28 27.60
CA PRO A 217 10.27 15.53 28.28
C PRO A 217 11.67 15.96 27.86
N LEU A 218 11.75 17.11 27.19
CA LEU A 218 13.00 17.74 26.79
C LEU A 218 13.80 18.11 28.05
N LYS A 219 14.83 17.32 28.39
CA LYS A 219 15.94 17.85 29.19
C LYS A 219 16.68 18.88 28.33
N SER A 220 16.67 20.10 28.86
CA SER A 220 17.38 21.31 28.44
C SER A 220 18.62 21.07 27.57
N VAL A 221 18.57 21.53 26.33
CA VAL A 221 19.76 21.92 25.58
C VAL A 221 19.67 23.42 25.31
N LYS A 222 20.72 24.13 25.72
CA LYS A 222 20.82 25.58 25.73
C LYS A 222 20.71 26.16 24.33
N ALA A 223 20.04 27.31 24.26
CA ALA A 223 20.00 28.19 23.11
C ALA A 223 21.41 28.62 22.70
N SER A 224 21.78 28.37 21.45
CA SER A 224 22.79 29.14 20.77
C SER A 224 22.54 29.17 19.27
N GLN A 225 22.42 30.41 18.77
CA GLN A 225 22.68 30.85 17.39
C GLN A 225 21.55 30.71 16.36
N SER A 226 20.77 31.79 16.28
CA SER A 226 20.16 32.28 15.05
C SER A 226 21.23 32.76 14.06
N PRO A 227 21.08 32.50 12.74
CA PRO A 227 21.76 33.28 11.70
C PRO A 227 20.78 34.26 11.02
N THR A 228 20.90 35.51 11.46
CA THR A 228 21.15 36.75 10.69
C THR A 228 20.51 37.01 9.32
N LYS A 229 19.88 38.19 9.25
CA LYS A 229 19.56 39.00 8.05
C LYS A 229 20.83 39.30 7.23
N ALA A 230 20.94 38.79 5.99
CA ALA A 230 21.64 39.44 4.85
C ALA A 230 21.70 38.52 3.62
N ASN A 231 20.76 38.67 2.67
CA ASN A 231 21.04 38.55 1.22
C ASN A 231 19.85 39.07 0.41
N GLN A 232 19.76 40.39 0.30
CA GLN A 232 18.89 41.07 -0.67
C GLN A 232 19.65 41.24 -1.99
N LYS A 233 19.49 40.27 -2.89
CA LYS A 233 19.45 40.40 -4.37
C LYS A 233 19.26 38.98 -4.92
N ASN A 234 18.11 38.69 -5.55
CA ASN A 234 17.56 37.36 -5.82
C ASN A 234 17.03 36.62 -4.57
N SER A 235 16.03 37.21 -3.94
CA SER A 235 15.33 36.67 -2.76
C SER A 235 14.46 35.48 -3.16
N TYR A 236 15.07 34.30 -3.13
CA TYR A 236 14.38 33.02 -3.23
C TYR A 236 14.36 32.33 -1.88
N TYR A 237 13.23 31.73 -1.55
CA TYR A 237 13.03 30.95 -0.34
C TYR A 237 13.04 29.45 -0.65
N THR A 238 13.54 28.66 0.28
CA THR A 238 13.49 27.20 0.21
C THR A 238 12.12 26.69 0.69
N PRO A 239 11.70 25.50 0.24
CA PRO A 239 10.53 24.81 0.78
C PRO A 239 10.58 24.62 2.30
N GLN A 240 11.79 24.44 2.85
CA GLN A 240 12.03 24.29 4.29
C GLN A 240 11.75 25.59 5.06
N GLU A 241 12.18 26.74 4.54
CA GLU A 241 11.90 28.04 5.16
C GLU A 241 10.40 28.38 5.14
N LEU A 242 9.70 28.06 4.04
CA LEU A 242 8.25 28.23 3.98
C LEU A 242 7.54 27.30 4.97
N ALA A 243 7.99 26.05 5.08
CA ALA A 243 7.45 25.09 6.02
C ALA A 243 7.64 25.54 7.48
N ALA A 244 8.84 26.03 7.82
CA ALA A 244 9.15 26.60 9.13
C ALA A 244 8.26 27.82 9.45
N THR A 245 8.06 28.71 8.47
CA THR A 245 7.21 29.90 8.63
C THR A 245 5.74 29.56 8.89
N LEU A 246 5.23 28.53 8.22
CA LEU A 246 3.86 28.04 8.37
C LEU A 246 3.67 27.05 9.52
N ARG A 247 4.76 26.67 10.22
CA ARG A 247 4.77 25.63 11.26
C ARG A 247 4.19 24.29 10.79
N ILE A 248 4.48 23.91 9.54
CA ILE A 248 4.07 22.62 8.93
C ILE A 248 5.29 21.82 8.45
N LYS A 249 5.09 20.54 8.12
CA LYS A 249 6.20 19.66 7.68
C LYS A 249 6.64 20.01 6.24
N PRO A 250 7.95 20.06 5.93
CA PRO A 250 8.48 20.35 4.59
C PRO A 250 7.88 19.54 3.42
N PRO A 251 7.58 18.23 3.55
CA PRO A 251 6.94 17.45 2.49
C PRO A 251 5.63 18.06 1.97
N THR A 252 4.90 18.78 2.84
CA THR A 252 3.65 19.46 2.47
C THR A 252 3.88 20.57 1.44
N ILE A 253 4.97 21.33 1.59
CA ILE A 253 5.35 22.39 0.65
C ILE A 253 5.79 21.79 -0.68
N TYR A 254 6.58 20.71 -0.66
CA TYR A 254 6.95 20.00 -1.90
C TYR A 254 5.73 19.45 -2.64
N ARG A 255 4.70 18.98 -1.92
CA ARG A 255 3.43 18.58 -2.53
C ARG A 255 2.74 19.76 -3.20
N TYR A 256 2.66 20.92 -2.54
CA TYR A 256 2.06 22.13 -3.13
C TYR A 256 2.79 22.62 -4.37
N ILE A 257 4.12 22.48 -4.42
CA ILE A 257 4.91 22.76 -5.61
C ILE A 257 4.55 21.77 -6.74
N LYS A 258 4.52 20.46 -6.44
CA LYS A 258 4.19 19.41 -7.43
C LYS A 258 2.77 19.52 -7.97
N THR A 259 1.81 19.95 -7.16
CA THR A 259 0.41 20.14 -7.57
C THR A 259 0.15 21.53 -8.17
N GLY A 260 1.18 22.34 -8.40
CA GLY A 260 1.05 23.70 -8.97
C GLY A 260 0.37 24.72 -8.06
N LYS A 261 0.15 24.41 -6.78
CA LYS A 261 -0.45 25.32 -5.79
C LYS A 261 0.49 26.44 -5.34
N ILE A 262 1.80 26.21 -5.44
CA ILE A 262 2.86 27.19 -5.21
C ILE A 262 3.77 27.16 -6.43
N LYS A 263 4.00 28.31 -7.06
CA LYS A 263 5.01 28.42 -8.11
C LYS A 263 6.42 28.34 -7.51
N ALA A 264 7.24 27.45 -8.05
CA ALA A 264 8.65 27.32 -7.67
C ALA A 264 9.49 26.93 -8.88
N TYR A 265 10.77 27.32 -8.82
CA TYR A 265 11.75 27.04 -9.86
C TYR A 265 12.77 26.03 -9.32
N LYS A 266 13.24 25.13 -10.17
CA LYS A 266 14.30 24.19 -9.82
C LYS A 266 15.65 24.85 -10.12
N ILE A 267 16.46 25.07 -9.09
CA ILE A 267 17.82 25.60 -9.21
C ILE A 267 18.77 24.54 -8.67
N GLY A 268 19.49 23.86 -9.57
CA GLY A 268 20.29 22.69 -9.23
C GLY A 268 19.44 21.53 -8.70
N LYS A 269 19.75 21.04 -7.48
CA LYS A 269 19.02 19.94 -6.82
C LYS A 269 17.85 20.41 -5.95
N GLU A 270 17.63 21.71 -5.83
CA GLU A 270 16.65 22.28 -4.89
C GLU A 270 15.56 23.10 -5.59
N PHE A 271 14.38 23.15 -4.96
CA PHE A 271 13.32 24.07 -5.36
C PHE A 271 13.51 25.42 -4.69
N ARG A 272 13.15 26.48 -5.41
CA ARG A 272 13.28 27.87 -4.99
C ARG A 272 11.97 28.60 -5.28
N ILE A 273 11.39 29.20 -4.25
CA ILE A 273 10.13 29.94 -4.31
C ILE A 273 10.49 31.42 -4.38
N ASP A 274 10.00 32.13 -5.39
CA ASP A 274 10.27 33.55 -5.47
C ASP A 274 9.59 34.34 -4.33
N ASN A 275 10.13 35.50 -4.01
CA ASN A 275 9.66 36.33 -2.90
C ASN A 275 8.16 36.71 -3.02
N LYS A 276 7.69 36.97 -4.25
CA LYS A 276 6.31 37.41 -4.51
C LYS A 276 5.33 36.26 -4.22
N GLU A 277 5.65 35.07 -4.71
CA GLU A 277 4.86 33.86 -4.51
C GLU A 277 4.87 33.44 -3.03
N PHE A 278 6.03 33.50 -2.37
CA PHE A 278 6.16 33.18 -0.94
C PHE A 278 5.21 34.01 -0.09
N HIS A 279 5.24 35.34 -0.23
CA HIS A 279 4.39 36.23 0.56
C HIS A 279 2.91 36.17 0.13
N SER A 280 2.62 35.98 -1.16
CA SER A 280 1.26 35.77 -1.66
C SER A 280 0.62 34.53 -1.03
N PHE A 281 1.37 33.43 -0.96
CA PHE A 281 0.90 32.19 -0.36
C PHE A 281 0.67 32.33 1.14
N LEU A 282 1.59 32.98 1.87
CA LEU A 282 1.41 33.25 3.30
C LEU A 282 0.16 34.07 3.61
N LYS A 283 -0.17 35.06 2.76
CA LYS A 283 -1.41 35.82 2.90
C LYS A 283 -2.63 34.94 2.69
N LYS A 284 -2.67 34.16 1.61
CA LYS A 284 -3.81 33.24 1.32
C LYS A 284 -4.07 32.26 2.46
N VAL A 285 -3.02 31.72 3.08
CA VAL A 285 -3.14 30.74 4.18
C VAL A 285 -3.59 31.39 5.49
N LYS A 286 -3.27 32.67 5.73
CA LYS A 286 -3.69 33.39 6.95
C LYS A 286 -5.11 33.99 6.87
N THR A 287 -5.72 34.01 5.69
CA THR A 287 -7.09 34.52 5.46
C THR A 287 -8.14 33.40 5.51
N ILE A 288 -7.72 32.17 5.87
CA ILE A 288 -8.57 30.99 6.11
C ILE A 288 -8.47 30.66 7.60
#